data_AF-A0A2G9H8A7-F1
#
_entry.id   AF-A0A2G9H8A7-F1
#
_cell.length_a   1.000
_cell.length_b   1.000
_cell.length_c   1.000
_cell.angle_alpha   90.00
_cell.angle_beta   90.00
_cell.angle_gamma   90.00
#
_symmetry.space_group_name_H-M   'P 1'
#
loop_
_entity.id
_entity.type
_entity.pdbx_description
1 polymer ?
#
loop_
_entity_poly.entity_id
_entity_poly.type
_entity_poly.pdbx_seq_one_letter_code
_entity_poly.pdbx_strand_id
1 'polypeptide(L)'
;MHTARCHAHLVKESLTTGILNVHYDSMQMTVFYEDQSIGGMPLMCPFYQEPKNTMVIARILGGASLSPMKQQWEQFMAARGLGEVVFRIEVTSIIWFKILPSYRDKRCQIYFS
;
A
#
# COMPACT_ATOMS: atom_id res chain seq x y z
N MET A 1 -23.96 7.78 -2.73
CA MET A 1 -22.76 7.10 -2.18
C MET A 1 -21.86 6.77 -3.36
N HIS A 2 -20.61 7.26 -3.38
CA HIS A 2 -19.70 7.04 -4.50
C HIS A 2 -18.53 6.19 -4.02
N THR A 3 -18.17 5.19 -4.82
CA THR A 3 -17.24 4.13 -4.44
C THR A 3 -16.15 4.06 -5.48
N ALA A 4 -14.90 4.21 -5.06
CA ALA A 4 -13.75 3.97 -5.92
C ALA A 4 -13.23 2.56 -5.64
N ARG A 5 -13.05 1.75 -6.68
CA ARG A 5 -12.30 0.49 -6.56
C ARG A 5 -10.86 0.78 -6.92
N CYS A 6 -9.97 0.60 -5.97
CA CYS A 6 -8.54 0.69 -6.19
C CYS A 6 -7.99 -0.73 -6.15
N HIS A 7 -7.29 -1.13 -7.21
CA HIS A 7 -6.55 -2.38 -7.25
C HIS A 7 -5.08 -2.02 -7.08
N ALA A 8 -4.47 -2.47 -5.98
CA ALA A 8 -3.05 -2.33 -5.75
C ALA A 8 -2.38 -3.68 -6.04
N HIS A 9 -1.45 -3.68 -7.00
CA HIS A 9 -0.58 -4.82 -7.25
C HIS A 9 0.72 -4.59 -6.48
N LEU A 10 0.96 -5.40 -5.46
CA LEU A 10 2.23 -5.40 -4.75
C LEU A 10 3.11 -6.49 -5.35
N VAL A 11 4.06 -6.05 -6.18
CA VAL A 11 5.07 -6.94 -6.78
C VAL A 11 6.32 -6.89 -5.91
N LYS A 12 6.78 -8.06 -5.47
CA LYS A 12 8.04 -8.21 -4.76
C LYS A 12 9.14 -8.56 -5.76
N GLU A 13 9.99 -7.59 -6.09
CA GLU A 13 11.24 -7.85 -6.79
C GLU A 13 12.33 -8.22 -5.77
N SER A 14 12.59 -9.52 -5.62
CA SER A 14 13.64 -10.01 -4.71
C SER A 14 14.95 -10.12 -5.48
N LEU A 15 15.89 -9.20 -5.23
CA LEU A 15 17.20 -9.17 -5.89
C LEU A 15 18.20 -10.21 -5.35
N THR A 16 17.87 -10.94 -4.29
CA THR A 16 18.80 -11.91 -3.67
C THR A 16 18.23 -13.32 -3.59
N THR A 17 19.09 -14.27 -3.92
CA THR A 17 18.87 -15.73 -4.06
C THR A 17 18.68 -16.47 -2.73
N GLY A 18 18.35 -15.75 -1.64
CA GLY A 18 18.13 -16.32 -0.31
C GLY A 18 16.65 -16.57 -0.01
N ILE A 19 16.35 -17.60 0.77
CA ILE A 19 15.00 -17.87 1.29
C ILE A 19 14.71 -16.80 2.36
N LEU A 20 14.26 -15.62 1.93
CA LEU A 20 13.84 -14.52 2.79
C LEU A 20 12.34 -14.62 3.05
N ASN A 21 11.98 -15.14 4.22
CA ASN A 21 10.60 -15.07 4.69
C ASN A 21 10.29 -13.63 5.10
N VAL A 22 9.22 -13.09 4.54
CA VAL A 22 8.77 -11.71 4.79
C VAL A 22 7.50 -11.79 5.60
N HIS A 23 7.52 -11.17 6.77
CA HIS A 23 6.36 -10.99 7.60
C HIS A 23 5.89 -9.56 7.48
N TYR A 24 4.68 -9.37 6.96
CA TYR A 24 4.02 -8.08 6.99
C TYR A 24 3.24 -8.00 8.28
N ASP A 25 3.61 -7.08 9.15
CA ASP A 25 2.93 -6.87 10.43
C ASP A 25 1.69 -6.01 10.25
N SER A 26 1.84 -4.89 9.54
CA SER A 26 0.73 -4.02 9.19
C SER A 26 0.95 -3.37 7.84
N MET A 27 -0.17 -3.04 7.19
CA MET A 27 -0.18 -2.29 5.95
C MET A 27 -1.36 -1.33 5.97
N GLN A 28 -1.07 -0.05 5.79
CA GLN A 28 -2.03 1.04 5.82
C GLN A 28 -2.03 1.72 4.45
N MET A 29 -3.23 2.03 3.96
CA MET A 29 -3.41 2.88 2.80
C MET A 29 -3.96 4.23 3.24
N THR A 30 -3.42 5.30 2.68
CA THR A 30 -3.87 6.68 2.86
C THR A 30 -4.14 7.28 1.49
N VAL A 31 -5.26 7.99 1.35
CA VAL A 31 -5.67 8.65 0.11
C VAL A 31 -5.56 10.15 0.30
N PHE A 32 -4.96 10.80 -0.68
CA PHE A 32 -4.75 12.24 -0.71
C PHE A 32 -5.45 12.86 -1.92
N TYR A 33 -5.95 14.07 -1.71
CA TYR A 33 -6.43 14.97 -2.75
C TYR A 33 -5.72 16.32 -2.55
N GLU A 34 -5.09 16.86 -3.59
CA GLU A 34 -4.30 18.11 -3.49
C GLU A 34 -3.31 18.09 -2.30
N ASP A 35 -2.57 16.98 -2.16
CA ASP A 35 -1.62 16.71 -1.08
C ASP A 35 -2.18 16.65 0.35
N GLN A 36 -3.51 16.74 0.50
CA GLN A 36 -4.17 16.64 1.78
C GLN A 36 -4.83 15.27 1.96
N SER A 37 -4.61 14.64 3.11
CA SER A 37 -5.23 13.35 3.42
C SER A 37 -6.75 13.52 3.52
N ILE A 38 -7.48 12.69 2.79
CA ILE A 38 -8.94 12.60 2.82
C ILE A 38 -9.41 11.31 3.50
N GLY A 39 -8.49 10.55 4.09
CA GLY A 39 -8.77 9.30 4.80
C GLY A 39 -7.91 8.14 4.32
N GLY A 40 -8.29 6.93 4.73
CA GLY A 40 -7.52 5.72 4.50
C GLY A 40 -8.13 4.49 5.16
N MET A 41 -7.47 3.36 5.02
CA MET A 41 -7.85 2.13 5.73
C MET A 41 -6.67 1.18 5.91
N PRO A 42 -6.71 0.34 6.95
CA PRO A 42 -5.86 -0.84 7.00
C PRO A 42 -6.15 -1.72 5.78
N LEU A 43 -5.10 -2.11 5.06
CA LEU A 43 -5.25 -2.99 3.91
C LEU A 43 -5.40 -4.45 4.36
N MET A 44 -4.65 -4.88 5.38
CA MET A 44 -4.57 -6.29 5.78
C MET A 44 -4.20 -6.48 7.25
N CYS A 45 -4.59 -7.65 7.76
CA CYS A 45 -4.05 -8.20 9.01
C CYS A 45 -2.64 -8.78 8.77
N PRO A 46 -1.84 -8.99 9.84
CA PRO A 46 -0.51 -9.56 9.71
C PRO A 46 -0.49 -10.88 8.92
N PHE A 47 0.47 -11.04 8.01
CA PHE A 47 0.61 -12.27 7.22
C PHE A 47 2.07 -12.57 6.86
N TYR A 48 2.32 -13.82 6.48
CA TYR A 48 3.61 -14.27 5.97
C TYR A 48 3.53 -14.46 4.46
N GLN A 49 4.55 -13.99 3.76
CA GLN A 49 4.71 -14.20 2.34
C GLN A 49 5.97 -15.00 2.06
N GLU A 50 5.79 -16.12 1.38
CA GLU A 50 6.90 -16.95 0.91
C GLU A 50 7.77 -16.21 -0.12
N PRO A 51 9.05 -16.60 -0.28
CA PRO A 51 9.91 -16.03 -1.29
C PRO A 51 9.31 -16.09 -2.69
N LYS A 52 9.50 -15.01 -3.47
CA LYS A 52 9.05 -14.90 -4.88
C LYS A 52 7.55 -15.09 -5.12
N ASN A 53 6.71 -14.90 -4.11
CA ASN A 53 5.26 -14.89 -4.28
C ASN A 53 4.77 -13.46 -4.61
N THR A 54 3.63 -13.33 -5.30
CA THR A 54 2.91 -12.06 -5.51
C THR A 54 1.53 -12.16 -4.86
N MET A 55 1.13 -11.14 -4.10
CA MET A 55 -0.19 -11.11 -3.47
C MET A 55 -1.01 -9.93 -3.98
N VAL A 56 -2.22 -10.21 -4.43
CA VAL A 56 -3.18 -9.20 -4.90
C VAL A 56 -4.04 -8.76 -3.73
N ILE A 57 -4.07 -7.46 -3.46
CA ILE A 57 -4.92 -6.87 -2.43
C ILE A 57 -6.08 -6.14 -3.11
N ALA A 58 -7.28 -6.68 -2.94
CA ALA A 58 -8.52 -6.05 -3.38
C ALA A 58 -9.26 -5.45 -2.17
N ARG A 59 -9.38 -4.13 -2.14
CA ARG A 59 -10.14 -3.39 -1.13
C ARG A 59 -11.01 -2.32 -1.81
N ILE A 60 -12.14 -2.03 -1.18
CA ILE A 60 -13.06 -1.00 -1.63
C ILE A 60 -12.79 0.27 -0.83
N LEU A 61 -12.49 1.36 -1.53
CA LEU A 61 -12.34 2.70 -0.95
C LEU A 61 -13.66 3.46 -1.08
N GLY A 62 -14.25 3.83 0.05
CA GLY A 62 -15.51 4.58 0.08
C GLY A 62 -16.14 4.66 1.47
N GLY A 63 -17.19 5.47 1.57
CA GLY A 63 -17.92 5.67 2.83
C GLY A 63 -17.02 6.20 3.95
N ALA A 64 -17.16 5.63 5.15
CA ALA A 64 -16.45 6.08 6.37
C ALA A 64 -14.91 6.00 6.31
N SER A 65 -14.33 5.28 5.33
CA SER A 65 -12.87 5.25 5.13
C SER A 65 -12.32 6.55 4.53
N LEU A 66 -13.19 7.37 3.92
CA LEU A 66 -12.85 8.67 3.39
C LEU A 66 -13.68 9.72 4.15
N SER A 67 -13.02 10.61 4.86
CA SER A 67 -13.63 11.71 5.59
C SER A 67 -13.04 13.04 5.13
N PRO A 68 -13.29 13.45 3.86
CA PRO A 68 -12.84 14.75 3.38
C PRO A 68 -13.51 15.87 4.18
N MET A 69 -12.75 16.91 4.49
CA MET A 69 -13.29 18.15 5.03
C MET A 69 -14.24 18.81 4.01
N LYS A 70 -15.19 19.64 4.50
CA LYS A 70 -16.19 20.32 3.66
C LYS A 70 -15.56 21.05 2.46
N GLN A 71 -14.47 21.77 2.70
CA GLN A 71 -13.73 22.50 1.65
C GLN A 71 -13.14 21.57 0.58
N GLN A 72 -12.57 20.43 1.00
CA GLN A 72 -12.03 19.42 0.08
C GLN A 72 -13.15 18.78 -0.75
N TRP A 73 -14.34 18.60 -0.16
CA TRP A 73 -15.51 18.08 -0.87
C TRP A 73 -16.02 19.05 -1.95
N GLU A 74 -16.05 20.35 -1.66
CA GLU A 74 -16.44 21.37 -2.65
C GLU A 74 -15.45 21.43 -3.83
N GLN A 75 -14.15 21.39 -3.55
CA GLN A 75 -13.11 21.33 -4.58
C GLN A 75 -13.20 20.06 -5.43
N PHE A 76 -13.40 18.92 -4.78
CA PHE A 76 -13.62 17.64 -5.46
C PHE A 76 -14.82 17.70 -6.41
N MET A 77 -15.96 18.25 -5.96
CA MET A 77 -17.15 18.38 -6.79
C MET A 77 -16.95 19.34 -7.98
N ALA A 78 -16.18 20.42 -7.80
CA ALA A 78 -15.80 21.32 -8.88
C ALA A 78 -14.88 20.65 -9.91
N ALA A 79 -13.83 19.95 -9.46
CA ALA A 79 -12.91 19.20 -10.31
C ALA A 79 -13.64 18.09 -11.10
N ARG A 80 -14.59 17.40 -10.46
CA ARG A 80 -15.48 16.47 -11.17
C ARG A 80 -16.26 17.13 -12.30
N GLY A 81 -16.72 18.35 -12.12
CA GLY A 81 -17.40 19.12 -13.17
C GLY A 81 -16.51 19.40 -14.39
N LEU A 82 -15.19 19.40 -14.20
CA LEU A 82 -14.17 19.57 -15.24
C LEU A 82 -13.78 18.24 -15.91
N GLY A 83 -14.27 17.11 -15.41
CA GLY A 83 -14.13 15.79 -16.03
C GLY A 83 -12.99 14.92 -15.50
N GLU A 84 -12.11 15.45 -14.65
CA GLU A 84 -10.98 14.71 -14.09
C GLU A 84 -10.78 15.02 -12.61
N VAL A 85 -10.47 13.98 -11.82
CA VAL A 85 -10.07 14.10 -10.42
C VAL A 85 -8.91 13.15 -10.19
N VAL A 86 -7.78 13.69 -9.76
CA VAL A 86 -6.58 12.92 -9.47
C VAL A 86 -6.47 12.71 -7.96
N PHE A 87 -6.18 11.47 -7.56
CA PHE A 87 -5.88 11.11 -6.18
C PHE A 87 -4.47 10.54 -6.10
N ARG A 88 -3.77 10.87 -5.01
CA ARG A 88 -2.52 10.18 -4.64
C ARG A 88 -2.83 9.13 -3.60
N ILE A 89 -2.35 7.91 -3.82
CA ILE A 89 -2.48 6.80 -2.87
C ILE A 89 -1.10 6.53 -2.29
N GLU A 90 -1.00 6.53 -0.97
CA GLU A 90 0.19 6.11 -0.24
C GLU A 90 -0.09 4.78 0.45
N VAL A 91 0.84 3.83 0.34
CA VAL A 91 0.78 2.55 1.03
C VAL A 91 2.01 2.42 1.92
N THR A 92 1.79 2.40 3.22
CA THR A 92 2.84 2.25 4.23
C THR A 92 2.77 0.86 4.83
N SER A 93 3.90 0.18 4.98
CA SER A 93 3.98 -1.18 5.52
C SER A 93 5.03 -1.29 6.60
N ILE A 94 4.72 -2.02 7.68
CA ILE A 94 5.71 -2.48 8.65
C ILE A 94 6.05 -3.92 8.29
N ILE A 95 7.31 -4.15 7.94
CA ILE A 95 7.79 -5.43 7.40
C ILE A 95 8.94 -5.94 8.25
N TRP A 96 8.84 -7.19 8.67
CA TRP A 96 9.91 -7.92 9.35
C TRP A 96 10.50 -8.97 8.41
N PHE A 97 11.82 -9.01 8.37
CA PHE A 97 12.58 -9.95 7.56
C PHE A 97 13.18 -11.01 8.46
N LYS A 98 12.87 -12.29 8.18
CA LYS A 98 13.62 -13.40 8.78
C LYS A 98 14.66 -13.86 7.77
N ILE A 99 15.90 -13.45 8.01
CA ILE A 99 17.06 -13.94 7.26
C ILE A 99 17.42 -15.30 7.86
N LEU A 100 17.14 -16.37 7.13
CA LEU A 100 17.71 -17.66 7.48
C LEU A 100 19.19 -17.65 7.04
N PRO A 101 20.14 -18.03 7.91
CA PRO A 101 21.51 -18.22 7.48
C PRO A 101 21.51 -19.34 6.45
N SER A 102 21.63 -18.98 5.17
CA SER A 102 21.93 -19.96 4.13
C SER A 102 23.26 -20.59 4.49
N TYR A 103 23.25 -21.89 4.70
CA TYR A 103 24.46 -22.67 4.87
C TYR A 103 25.46 -22.32 3.75
N ARG A 104 26.62 -21.81 4.15
CA ARG A 104 27.75 -21.25 3.36
C ARG A 104 27.61 -19.81 2.84
N ASP A 105 28.06 -18.89 3.70
CA ASP A 105 29.18 -17.98 3.39
C ASP A 105 29.07 -17.11 2.12
N LYS A 106 27.98 -16.36 1.97
CA LYS A 106 27.96 -15.17 1.10
C LYS A 106 27.29 -14.01 1.83
N ARG A 107 28.05 -12.92 1.96
CA ARG A 107 27.65 -11.67 2.62
C ARG A 107 26.35 -11.15 1.98
N CYS A 108 25.30 -11.01 2.78
CA CYS A 108 24.05 -10.39 2.34
C CYS A 108 24.12 -8.89 2.66
N GLN A 109 24.34 -8.06 1.64
CA GLN A 109 24.17 -6.61 1.76
C GLN A 109 22.74 -6.26 1.37
N ILE A 110 22.03 -5.58 2.28
CA ILE A 110 20.67 -5.08 2.06
C ILE A 110 20.80 -3.59 1.73
N TYR A 111 20.29 -3.18 0.57
CA TYR A 111 20.15 -1.78 0.18
C TYR A 111 18.67 -1.40 0.31
N PHE A 112 18.41 -0.25 0.93
CA PHE A 112 17.10 0.40 0.89
C PHE A 112 17.21 1.56 -0.10
N SER A 113 16.35 1.56 -1.12
CA SER A 113 16.20 2.64 -2.12
C SER A 113 14.81 3.24 -2.00
#